data_AF-A0A091M3R0-F1
#
_entry.id   AF-A0A091M3R0-F1
#
_cell.length_a   1.000
_cell.length_b   1.000
_cell.length_c   1.000
_cell.angle_alpha   90.00
_cell.angle_beta   90.00
_cell.angle_gamma   90.00
#
_symmetry.space_group_name_H-M   'P 1'
#
loop_
_entity.id
_entity.type
_entity.pdbx_description
1 polymer ?
#
loop_
_entity_poly.entity_id
_entity_poly.type
_entity_poly.pdbx_seq_one_letter_code
_entity_poly.pdbx_strand_id
1 'polypeptide(L)'
;GPYFYISGSNGAELVSIYCQSRGWQRIYDNRREDYALKWCEIKCRETYFHFKEGEQLLYQIPNNGVLTSKIGLLCCLREQEQMMKKISRSSNSKKNIQQTCKCPQAWEKKKSHFLSFCLQPLLSESNRGMNVLLKMEEFFPESFRLDLKDERNAFFELYKEEQIWICKPSCSNQGRGIFLLKNSAAVNTLQAKLHSAEESLLKKRVPYKAPQARIVQRYIHQPLLLEGKKFDVRSYLLIACTAPYVLFFAQGYVKLTCVNYDAASDDLTVHLTNQYMQKKNSLYSQLKDETVWRMEHFNSYVNEKFRKTHGLPKDWVFTVFTV
;
A
#
# COMPACT_ATOMS: atom_id res chain seq x y z
N GLY A 1 -4.71 26.37 -26.20
CA GLY A 1 -4.68 24.95 -25.83
C GLY A 1 -5.67 24.69 -24.71
N PRO A 2 -5.86 23.42 -24.31
CA PRO A 2 -6.79 23.05 -23.24
C PRO A 2 -6.37 23.60 -21.87
N TYR A 3 -7.31 23.66 -20.93
CA TYR A 3 -7.07 24.16 -19.58
C TYR A 3 -6.57 23.08 -18.62
N PHE A 4 -5.69 23.44 -17.68
CA PHE A 4 -5.28 22.54 -16.61
C PHE A 4 -5.11 23.23 -15.26
N TYR A 5 -5.43 22.51 -14.19
CA TYR A 5 -5.26 22.94 -12.81
C TYR A 5 -4.22 22.07 -12.11
N ILE A 6 -3.32 22.70 -11.37
CA ILE A 6 -2.27 22.02 -10.58
C ILE A 6 -2.23 22.62 -9.18
N SER A 7 -2.24 21.75 -8.17
CA SER A 7 -1.91 22.11 -6.79
C SER A 7 -1.23 20.97 -6.03
N GLY A 8 -0.55 21.32 -4.94
CA GLY A 8 0.23 20.37 -4.12
C GLY A 8 1.66 20.16 -4.63
N SER A 9 2.35 19.16 -4.06
CA SER A 9 3.78 18.92 -4.29
C SER A 9 4.10 17.63 -5.05
N ASN A 10 3.10 16.79 -5.34
CA ASN A 10 3.37 15.46 -5.90
C ASN A 10 3.58 15.51 -7.41
N GLY A 11 4.81 15.80 -7.86
CA GLY A 11 5.14 15.88 -9.29
C GLY A 11 4.48 17.05 -10.02
N ALA A 12 3.92 18.01 -9.27
CA ALA A 12 3.20 19.17 -9.80
C ALA A 12 4.02 19.98 -10.81
N GLU A 13 5.31 20.17 -10.52
CA GLU A 13 6.22 20.92 -11.40
C GLU A 13 6.46 20.20 -12.74
N LEU A 14 6.71 18.89 -12.71
CA LEU A 14 6.91 18.08 -13.92
C LEU A 14 5.70 18.15 -14.85
N VAL A 15 4.50 18.01 -14.29
CA VAL A 15 3.24 18.07 -15.04
C VAL A 15 2.99 19.49 -15.55
N SER A 16 3.31 20.52 -14.76
CA SER A 16 3.18 21.91 -15.16
C SER A 16 4.05 22.23 -16.37
N ILE A 17 5.34 21.87 -16.31
CA ILE A 17 6.30 22.09 -17.40
C ILE A 17 5.82 21.38 -18.67
N TYR A 18 5.39 20.12 -18.56
CA TYR A 18 4.85 19.37 -19.68
C TYR A 18 3.63 20.09 -20.31
N CYS A 19 2.61 20.42 -19.51
CA CYS A 19 1.40 21.07 -20.01
C CYS A 19 1.72 22.42 -20.69
N GLN A 20 2.57 23.23 -20.06
CA GLN A 20 2.99 24.53 -20.61
C GLN A 20 3.74 24.36 -21.94
N SER A 21 4.65 23.39 -22.04
CA SER A 21 5.38 23.09 -23.29
C SER A 21 4.46 22.64 -24.44
N ARG A 22 3.27 22.13 -24.11
CA ARG A 22 2.23 21.72 -25.07
C ARG A 22 1.24 22.84 -25.40
N GLY A 23 1.44 24.05 -24.90
CA GLY A 23 0.55 25.20 -25.11
C GLY A 23 -0.77 25.12 -24.35
N TRP A 24 -0.82 24.35 -23.27
CA TRP A 24 -1.99 24.27 -22.38
C TRP A 24 -2.03 25.51 -21.47
N GLN A 25 -3.24 25.93 -21.08
CA GLN A 25 -3.46 27.14 -20.29
C GLN A 25 -3.70 26.78 -18.82
N ARG A 26 -2.85 27.28 -17.93
CA ARG A 26 -3.02 27.04 -16.49
C ARG A 26 -4.19 27.84 -15.94
N ILE A 27 -5.06 27.18 -15.20
CA ILE A 27 -6.13 27.80 -14.43
C ILE A 27 -5.81 27.73 -12.93
N TYR A 28 -6.26 28.74 -12.18
CA TYR A 28 -6.01 28.85 -10.74
C TYR A 28 -7.27 28.61 -9.89
N ASP A 29 -8.46 28.74 -10.48
CA ASP A 29 -9.72 28.40 -9.81
C ASP A 29 -10.01 26.90 -9.98
N ASN A 30 -9.97 26.15 -8.87
CA ASN A 30 -10.26 24.72 -8.84
C ASN A 30 -11.75 24.40 -9.07
N ARG A 31 -12.64 25.39 -8.99
CA ARG A 31 -14.09 25.19 -9.20
C ARG A 31 -14.47 25.15 -10.67
N ARG A 32 -13.59 25.60 -11.56
CA ARG A 32 -13.81 25.51 -13.01
C ARG A 32 -13.96 24.06 -13.43
N GLU A 33 -14.92 23.82 -14.33
CA GLU A 33 -15.26 22.52 -14.88
C GLU A 33 -14.80 22.35 -16.33
N ASP A 34 -14.27 23.40 -16.96
CA ASP A 34 -13.79 23.38 -18.34
C ASP A 34 -12.30 23.04 -18.45
N TYR A 35 -11.82 22.18 -17.56
CA TYR A 35 -10.43 21.68 -17.55
C TYR A 35 -10.31 20.39 -18.36
N ALA A 36 -9.14 20.18 -18.97
CA ALA A 36 -8.74 18.88 -19.50
C ALA A 36 -7.95 18.06 -18.48
N LEU A 37 -7.24 18.71 -17.55
CA LEU A 37 -6.48 18.02 -16.49
C LEU A 37 -6.60 18.73 -15.14
N LYS A 38 -6.91 17.97 -14.09
CA LYS A 38 -6.77 18.38 -12.68
C LYS A 38 -5.77 17.48 -11.98
N TRP A 39 -4.61 18.05 -11.65
CA TRP A 39 -3.53 17.39 -10.92
C TRP A 39 -3.42 17.95 -9.52
N CYS A 40 -4.21 17.40 -8.62
CA CYS A 40 -4.23 17.73 -7.21
C CYS A 40 -4.80 16.58 -6.39
N GLU A 41 -4.53 16.55 -5.09
CA GLU A 41 -5.20 15.62 -4.18
C GLU A 41 -6.70 15.96 -4.09
N ILE A 42 -7.54 15.02 -4.51
CA ILE A 42 -8.99 15.15 -4.51
C ILE A 42 -9.52 14.76 -3.15
N LYS A 43 -9.94 15.77 -2.37
CA LYS A 43 -10.47 15.58 -1.02
C LYS A 43 -11.99 15.43 -0.99
N CYS A 44 -12.69 15.98 -1.98
CA CYS A 44 -14.14 15.92 -2.06
C CYS A 44 -14.60 14.89 -3.10
N ARG A 45 -15.58 14.07 -2.74
CA ARG A 45 -16.18 13.10 -3.67
C ARG A 45 -17.02 13.76 -4.77
N GLU A 46 -17.52 14.96 -4.52
CA GLU A 46 -18.35 15.72 -5.46
C GLU A 46 -17.61 16.05 -6.76
N THR A 47 -16.27 16.13 -6.70
CA THR A 47 -15.43 16.32 -7.89
C THR A 47 -15.62 15.21 -8.92
N TYR A 48 -15.93 13.98 -8.49
CA TYR A 48 -16.16 12.86 -9.40
C TYR A 48 -17.57 12.85 -10.02
N PHE A 49 -18.55 13.57 -9.42
CA PHE A 49 -19.91 13.63 -9.98
C PHE A 49 -20.00 14.53 -11.22
N HIS A 50 -19.11 15.52 -11.31
CA HIS A 50 -19.04 16.47 -12.42
C HIS A 50 -17.93 16.10 -13.43
N PHE A 51 -17.29 14.94 -13.24
CA PHE A 51 -16.24 14.46 -14.12
C PHE A 51 -16.83 13.99 -15.46
N LYS A 52 -16.27 14.49 -16.56
CA LYS A 52 -16.68 14.12 -17.92
C LYS A 52 -15.68 13.13 -18.53
N GLU A 53 -16.10 11.87 -18.61
CA GLU A 53 -15.31 10.80 -19.21
C GLU A 53 -15.00 11.09 -20.68
N GLY A 54 -13.77 10.80 -21.11
CA GLY A 54 -13.29 11.09 -22.46
C GLY A 54 -12.86 12.54 -22.71
N GLU A 55 -13.29 13.49 -21.87
CA GLU A 55 -12.93 14.91 -21.99
C GLU A 55 -11.92 15.36 -20.93
N GLN A 56 -11.97 14.76 -19.74
CA GLN A 56 -11.22 15.21 -18.57
C GLN A 56 -10.29 14.14 -18.01
N LEU A 57 -9.21 14.58 -17.37
CA LEU A 57 -8.27 13.75 -16.63
C LEU A 57 -8.15 14.21 -15.18
N LEU A 58 -8.20 13.25 -14.26
CA LEU A 58 -7.98 13.44 -12.83
C LEU A 58 -6.76 12.64 -12.37
N TYR A 59 -5.96 13.25 -11.48
CA TYR A 59 -4.78 12.60 -10.89
C TYR A 59 -5.11 11.38 -10.00
N GLN A 60 -6.35 11.23 -9.54
CA GLN A 60 -6.77 10.11 -8.68
C GLN A 60 -8.02 9.43 -9.20
N ILE A 61 -8.03 8.10 -9.09
CA ILE A 61 -9.23 7.29 -9.29
C ILE A 61 -10.11 7.39 -8.04
N PRO A 62 -11.45 7.46 -8.18
CA PRO A 62 -12.35 7.42 -7.04
C PRO A 62 -12.12 6.17 -6.17
N ASN A 63 -12.27 6.32 -4.85
CA ASN A 63 -12.09 5.26 -3.87
C ASN A 63 -10.67 4.62 -3.81
N ASN A 64 -9.63 5.31 -4.29
CA ASN A 64 -8.24 4.80 -4.22
C ASN A 64 -7.76 4.37 -2.82
N GLY A 65 -8.36 4.90 -1.74
CA GLY A 65 -8.09 4.52 -0.35
C GLY A 65 -8.25 3.03 -0.04
N VAL A 66 -8.98 2.31 -0.90
CA VAL A 66 -9.12 0.85 -0.92
C VAL A 66 -7.75 0.17 -1.10
N LEU A 67 -6.82 0.75 -1.86
CA LEU A 67 -5.47 0.22 -2.07
C LEU A 67 -4.38 1.06 -1.39
N THR A 68 -4.64 2.35 -1.17
CA THR A 68 -3.61 3.30 -0.68
C THR A 68 -3.64 3.52 0.83
N SER A 69 -4.57 2.90 1.56
CA SER A 69 -4.58 2.85 3.03
C SER A 69 -4.24 1.45 3.55
N LYS A 70 -3.66 1.36 4.75
CA LYS A 70 -3.23 0.07 5.31
C LYS A 70 -4.42 -0.85 5.61
N ILE A 71 -5.47 -0.28 6.20
CA ILE A 71 -6.72 -1.02 6.47
C ILE A 71 -7.43 -1.35 5.15
N GLY A 72 -7.49 -0.41 4.21
CA GLY A 72 -8.08 -0.65 2.90
C GLY A 72 -7.43 -1.86 2.22
N LEU A 73 -6.10 -1.84 2.10
CA LEU A 73 -5.35 -2.92 1.46
C LEU A 73 -5.55 -4.25 2.18
N LEU A 74 -5.45 -4.28 3.52
CA LEU A 74 -5.68 -5.49 4.31
C LEU A 74 -7.08 -6.09 4.07
N CYS A 75 -8.12 -5.26 4.08
CA CYS A 75 -9.48 -5.70 3.82
C CYS A 75 -9.62 -6.25 2.38
N CYS A 76 -9.04 -5.57 1.38
CA CYS A 76 -9.11 -6.02 -0.01
C CYS A 76 -8.46 -7.38 -0.23
N LEU A 77 -7.26 -7.59 0.32
CA LEU A 77 -6.54 -8.84 0.19
C LEU A 77 -7.31 -10.00 0.85
N ARG A 78 -7.90 -9.77 2.02
CA ARG A 78 -8.75 -10.77 2.70
C ARG A 78 -10.03 -11.08 1.92
N GLU A 79 -10.71 -10.06 1.40
CA GLU A 79 -11.90 -10.22 0.56
C GLU A 79 -11.57 -11.02 -0.71
N GLN A 80 -10.44 -10.73 -1.36
CA GLN A 80 -9.95 -11.49 -2.52
C GLN A 80 -9.70 -12.97 -2.16
N GLU A 81 -8.97 -13.24 -1.07
CA GLU A 81 -8.65 -14.61 -0.67
C GLU A 81 -9.93 -15.42 -0.38
N GLN A 82 -10.91 -14.83 0.30
CA GLN A 82 -12.20 -15.46 0.55
C GLN A 82 -12.97 -15.74 -0.74
N MET A 83 -12.95 -14.81 -1.70
CA MET A 83 -13.61 -14.99 -2.99
C MET A 83 -12.97 -16.14 -3.78
N MET A 84 -11.63 -16.20 -3.82
CA MET A 84 -10.90 -17.26 -4.51
C MET A 84 -11.14 -18.64 -3.86
N LYS A 85 -11.22 -18.70 -2.53
CA LYS A 85 -11.62 -19.92 -1.80
C LYS A 85 -13.04 -20.37 -2.18
N LYS A 86 -14.01 -19.45 -2.33
CA LYS A 86 -15.37 -19.79 -2.79
C LYS A 86 -15.38 -20.33 -4.22
N ILE A 87 -14.67 -19.67 -5.14
CA ILE A 87 -14.56 -20.11 -6.54
C ILE A 87 -13.98 -21.52 -6.61
N SER A 88 -12.87 -21.78 -5.93
CA SER A 88 -12.21 -23.10 -5.93
C SER A 88 -13.13 -24.24 -5.46
N ARG A 89 -13.99 -23.97 -4.46
CA ARG A 89 -14.98 -24.93 -3.94
C ARG A 89 -16.11 -25.19 -4.93
N SER A 90 -16.58 -24.15 -5.62
CA SER A 90 -17.64 -24.26 -6.64
C SER A 90 -17.18 -24.92 -7.93
N SER A 91 -15.91 -24.80 -8.31
CA SER A 91 -15.36 -25.52 -9.48
C SER A 91 -15.16 -27.02 -9.24
N ASN A 92 -15.12 -27.47 -7.97
CA ASN A 92 -15.10 -28.90 -7.62
C ASN A 92 -16.49 -29.55 -7.57
N SER A 93 -17.56 -28.77 -7.75
CA SER A 93 -18.93 -29.27 -7.93
C SER A 93 -19.40 -28.94 -9.34
N LYS A 94 -19.29 -29.90 -10.27
CA LYS A 94 -19.94 -29.78 -11.59
C LYS A 94 -21.46 -29.68 -11.42
N LYS A 95 -21.99 -28.46 -11.31
CA LYS A 95 -23.40 -28.14 -11.62
C LYS A 95 -23.47 -26.77 -12.29
N ASN A 96 -24.18 -26.76 -13.42
CA ASN A 96 -24.60 -25.57 -14.16
C ASN A 96 -25.12 -24.48 -13.22
N ILE A 97 -24.53 -23.29 -13.29
CA ILE A 97 -25.15 -22.08 -12.72
C ILE A 97 -24.95 -20.94 -13.73
N GLN A 98 -25.81 -20.91 -14.74
CA GLN A 98 -26.44 -19.63 -15.09
C GLN A 98 -27.35 -19.28 -13.91
N GLN A 99 -27.24 -18.04 -13.42
CA GLN A 99 -28.16 -17.42 -12.47
C GLN A 99 -28.01 -17.86 -11.01
N THR A 100 -27.34 -17.02 -10.21
CA THR A 100 -27.93 -16.26 -9.09
C THR A 100 -26.82 -15.67 -8.21
N CYS A 101 -26.61 -14.36 -8.28
CA CYS A 101 -26.00 -13.59 -7.18
C CYS A 101 -26.94 -12.43 -6.84
N LYS A 102 -27.89 -12.68 -5.94
CA LYS A 102 -28.52 -11.63 -5.14
C LYS A 102 -27.97 -11.78 -3.72
N CYS A 103 -27.11 -10.85 -3.30
CA CYS A 103 -26.64 -10.71 -1.93
C CYS A 103 -27.24 -9.42 -1.32
N PRO A 104 -27.51 -9.36 0.00
CA PRO A 104 -28.43 -8.38 0.59
C PRO A 104 -27.86 -6.96 0.73
N GLN A 105 -28.72 -6.00 0.46
CA GLN A 105 -28.56 -4.54 0.64
C GLN A 105 -28.20 -4.24 2.12
N ALA A 106 -27.23 -3.39 2.47
CA ALA A 106 -27.19 -1.95 2.18
C ALA A 106 -25.78 -1.31 2.28
N TRP A 107 -24.69 -2.06 2.09
CA TRP A 107 -23.31 -1.54 2.12
C TRP A 107 -22.50 -1.70 0.82
N GLU A 108 -23.08 -2.38 -0.19
CA GLU A 108 -22.33 -2.87 -1.37
C GLU A 108 -22.31 -1.96 -2.61
N LYS A 109 -23.19 -0.95 -2.74
CA LYS A 109 -23.29 -0.19 -4.00
C LYS A 109 -22.09 0.72 -4.34
N LYS A 110 -21.15 0.96 -3.41
CA LYS A 110 -20.00 1.86 -3.64
C LYS A 110 -18.62 1.17 -3.72
N LYS A 111 -18.52 -0.09 -3.29
CA LYS A 111 -17.27 -0.90 -3.34
C LYS A 111 -17.24 -1.90 -4.48
N SER A 112 -18.43 -2.41 -4.88
CA SER A 112 -18.57 -3.53 -5.80
C SER A 112 -17.93 -3.29 -7.18
N HIS A 113 -18.03 -2.08 -7.74
CA HIS A 113 -17.43 -1.82 -9.05
C HIS A 113 -15.89 -1.84 -9.04
N PHE A 114 -15.19 -1.25 -8.06
CA PHE A 114 -13.72 -1.18 -8.15
C PHE A 114 -13.04 -2.55 -7.91
N LEU A 115 -13.53 -3.33 -6.94
CA LEU A 115 -12.99 -4.67 -6.68
C LEU A 115 -13.33 -5.64 -7.81
N SER A 116 -14.57 -5.62 -8.33
CA SER A 116 -14.92 -6.44 -9.51
C SER A 116 -14.07 -6.09 -10.73
N PHE A 117 -13.66 -4.83 -10.87
CA PHE A 117 -13.08 -4.28 -12.10
C PHE A 117 -11.55 -4.29 -12.12
N CYS A 118 -10.89 -4.10 -10.98
CA CYS A 118 -9.46 -4.38 -10.87
C CYS A 118 -9.14 -5.88 -10.91
N LEU A 119 -10.11 -6.76 -10.66
CA LEU A 119 -9.90 -8.22 -10.53
C LEU A 119 -10.36 -9.02 -11.77
N GLN A 120 -11.09 -8.44 -12.71
CA GLN A 120 -11.55 -9.15 -13.91
C GLN A 120 -10.44 -9.45 -14.94
N PRO A 121 -9.44 -8.58 -15.17
CA PRO A 121 -8.36 -8.86 -16.14
C PRO A 121 -7.44 -10.04 -15.74
N LEU A 122 -7.45 -10.45 -14.47
CA LEU A 122 -6.70 -11.64 -14.00
C LEU A 122 -7.43 -12.97 -14.28
N LEU A 123 -8.67 -12.93 -14.76
CA LEU A 123 -9.51 -14.11 -14.99
C LEU A 123 -9.88 -14.31 -16.47
N SER A 124 -9.55 -13.38 -17.36
CA SER A 124 -9.82 -13.51 -18.78
C SER A 124 -8.57 -13.22 -19.60
N GLU A 125 -7.70 -14.22 -19.74
CA GLU A 125 -7.23 -14.59 -21.06
C GLU A 125 -6.65 -16.00 -21.05
N SER A 126 -7.25 -16.82 -21.91
CA SER A 126 -6.78 -18.13 -22.29
C SER A 126 -5.35 -18.02 -22.85
N ASN A 127 -4.34 -18.43 -22.09
CA ASN A 127 -3.25 -19.27 -22.60
C ASN A 127 -2.33 -19.80 -21.50
N ARG A 128 -1.70 -20.94 -21.82
CA ARG A 128 -1.05 -21.90 -20.93
C ARG A 128 0.16 -21.32 -20.19
N GLY A 129 0.17 -21.48 -18.87
CA GLY A 129 1.29 -21.23 -17.98
C GLY A 129 0.72 -21.05 -16.57
N MET A 130 1.21 -21.78 -15.58
CA MET A 130 0.59 -21.89 -14.26
C MET A 130 0.32 -20.51 -13.63
N ASN A 131 -0.94 -20.07 -13.61
CA ASN A 131 -1.39 -19.02 -12.71
C ASN A 131 -1.40 -19.60 -11.29
N VAL A 132 -0.22 -19.70 -10.68
CA VAL A 132 -0.08 -19.95 -9.26
C VAL A 132 -0.59 -18.69 -8.57
N LEU A 133 -1.86 -18.69 -8.21
CA LEU A 133 -2.41 -17.65 -7.36
C LEU A 133 -1.68 -17.71 -6.02
N LEU A 134 -0.84 -16.72 -5.75
CA LEU A 134 -0.13 -16.61 -4.47
C LEU A 134 -1.14 -16.47 -3.35
N LYS A 135 -0.99 -17.29 -2.30
CA LYS A 135 -1.81 -17.16 -1.10
C LYS A 135 -1.41 -15.88 -0.38
N MET A 136 -2.37 -15.21 0.27
CA MET A 136 -2.09 -13.95 0.98
C MET A 136 -0.95 -14.10 2.00
N GLU A 137 -0.90 -15.24 2.70
CA GLU A 137 0.13 -15.58 3.69
C GLU A 137 1.56 -15.66 3.11
N GLU A 138 1.71 -15.86 1.79
CA GLU A 138 3.02 -15.99 1.14
C GLU A 138 3.69 -14.64 0.86
N PHE A 139 2.91 -13.56 0.73
CA PHE A 139 3.43 -12.23 0.37
C PHE A 139 3.01 -11.11 1.32
N PHE A 140 1.99 -11.33 2.16
CA PHE A 140 1.49 -10.32 3.09
C PHE A 140 1.60 -10.83 4.54
N PRO A 141 2.41 -10.17 5.40
CA PRO A 141 2.56 -10.62 6.78
C PRO A 141 1.24 -10.59 7.56
N GLU A 142 1.07 -11.57 8.44
CA GLU A 142 -0.09 -11.68 9.33
C GLU A 142 -0.41 -10.34 10.01
N SER A 143 -1.67 -9.92 9.94
CA SER A 143 -2.08 -8.57 10.35
C SER A 143 -3.46 -8.58 11.00
N PHE A 144 -3.67 -7.69 11.96
CA PHE A 144 -4.93 -7.49 12.67
C PHE A 144 -5.29 -6.01 12.74
N ARG A 145 -6.59 -5.73 12.70
CA ARG A 145 -7.17 -4.41 12.93
C ARG A 145 -7.40 -4.18 14.42
N LEU A 146 -6.76 -3.17 15.00
CA LEU A 146 -6.91 -2.86 16.42
C LEU A 146 -8.18 -2.04 16.72
N ASP A 147 -8.80 -1.47 15.68
CA ASP A 147 -10.08 -0.75 15.77
C ASP A 147 -11.30 -1.67 15.82
N LEU A 148 -11.14 -2.97 15.48
CA LEU A 148 -12.18 -3.98 15.62
C LEU A 148 -11.93 -4.80 16.89
N LYS A 149 -12.93 -4.89 17.76
CA LYS A 149 -12.82 -5.57 19.07
C LYS A 149 -12.39 -7.03 18.92
N ASP A 150 -13.02 -7.77 17.99
CA ASP A 150 -12.76 -9.19 17.80
C ASP A 150 -11.33 -9.45 17.30
N GLU A 151 -10.88 -8.67 16.29
CA GLU A 151 -9.50 -8.78 15.79
C GLU A 151 -8.46 -8.34 16.83
N ARG A 152 -8.78 -7.33 17.63
CA ARG A 152 -7.93 -6.88 18.73
C ARG A 152 -7.76 -7.98 19.78
N ASN A 153 -8.84 -8.63 20.19
CA ASN A 153 -8.78 -9.72 21.16
C ASN A 153 -8.02 -10.93 20.59
N ALA A 154 -8.31 -11.30 19.34
CA ALA A 154 -7.59 -12.37 18.65
C ALA A 154 -6.08 -12.12 18.58
N PHE A 155 -5.65 -10.87 18.34
CA PHE A 155 -4.24 -10.52 18.38
C PHE A 155 -3.62 -10.75 19.76
N PHE A 156 -4.27 -10.31 20.84
CA PHE A 156 -3.74 -10.46 22.20
C PHE A 156 -3.71 -11.91 22.66
N GLU A 157 -4.67 -12.74 22.23
CA GLU A 157 -4.68 -14.18 22.48
C GLU A 157 -3.59 -14.92 21.68
N LEU A 158 -3.31 -14.47 20.46
CA LEU A 158 -2.31 -15.08 19.58
C LEU A 158 -0.86 -14.72 19.98
N TYR A 159 -0.65 -13.54 20.57
CA TYR A 159 0.66 -12.99 20.83
C TYR A 159 1.55 -13.93 21.66
N LYS A 160 2.82 -14.05 21.24
CA LYS A 160 3.87 -14.77 21.96
C LYS A 160 5.09 -13.88 22.13
N GLU A 161 5.81 -14.04 23.23
CA GLU A 161 6.88 -13.12 23.65
C GLU A 161 8.07 -13.08 22.67
N GLU A 162 8.32 -14.16 21.94
CA GLU A 162 9.41 -14.26 20.96
C GLU A 162 9.11 -13.51 19.66
N GLN A 163 7.87 -13.02 19.48
CA GLN A 163 7.41 -12.46 18.23
C GLN A 163 7.47 -10.93 18.25
N ILE A 164 8.15 -10.36 17.25
CA ILE A 164 8.12 -8.92 17.01
C ILE A 164 6.93 -8.57 16.14
N TRP A 165 6.19 -7.55 16.55
CA TRP A 165 5.10 -6.97 15.79
C TRP A 165 5.33 -5.48 15.52
N ILE A 166 4.78 -4.96 14.44
CA ILE A 166 4.85 -3.56 14.06
C ILE A 166 3.45 -2.96 14.04
N CYS A 167 3.23 -1.93 14.85
CA CYS A 167 1.96 -1.21 14.90
C CYS A 167 2.04 0.02 13.98
N LYS A 168 1.04 0.16 13.09
CA LYS A 168 1.02 1.20 12.05
C LYS A 168 -0.33 1.91 12.05
N PRO A 169 -0.38 3.25 12.13
CA PRO A 169 -1.62 3.98 11.91
C PRO A 169 -2.09 3.86 10.46
N SER A 170 -3.41 3.71 10.24
CA SER A 170 -3.99 3.41 8.92
C SER A 170 -3.72 4.54 7.91
N CYS A 171 -4.13 5.76 8.25
CA CYS A 171 -4.04 6.95 7.39
C CYS A 171 -2.90 7.89 7.81
N SER A 172 -1.70 7.33 7.98
CA SER A 172 -0.48 8.10 8.28
C SER A 172 0.64 7.75 7.30
N ASN A 173 1.53 8.71 7.06
CA ASN A 173 2.69 8.62 6.17
C ASN A 173 4.00 8.91 6.92
N GLN A 174 5.12 8.81 6.22
CA GLN A 174 6.46 9.19 6.71
C GLN A 174 6.95 8.39 7.95
N GLY A 175 6.33 7.25 8.26
CA GLY A 175 6.65 6.47 9.44
C GLY A 175 6.12 7.05 10.76
N ARG A 176 5.34 8.14 10.73
CA ARG A 176 4.81 8.77 11.94
C ARG A 176 3.81 7.88 12.66
N GLY A 177 4.04 7.69 13.96
CA GLY A 177 3.20 6.90 14.85
C GLY A 177 3.40 5.38 14.75
N ILE A 178 4.41 4.93 13.99
CA ILE A 178 4.85 3.54 13.95
C ILE A 178 5.69 3.24 15.20
N PHE A 179 5.48 2.08 15.79
CA PHE A 179 6.32 1.53 16.84
C PHE A 179 6.35 0.01 16.75
N LEU A 180 7.36 -0.59 17.36
CA LEU A 180 7.49 -2.05 17.48
C LEU A 180 6.98 -2.52 18.84
N LEU A 181 6.44 -3.74 18.83
CA LEU A 181 6.06 -4.51 20.00
C LEU A 181 7.04 -5.69 20.05
N LYS A 182 8.04 -5.59 20.91
CA LYS A 182 9.12 -6.59 21.04
C LYS A 182 9.04 -7.44 22.30
N ASN A 183 8.24 -7.02 23.27
CA ASN A 183 8.14 -7.66 24.57
C ASN A 183 6.74 -7.45 25.17
N SER A 184 6.45 -8.22 26.22
CA SER A 184 5.16 -8.23 26.90
C SER A 184 4.80 -6.87 27.49
N ALA A 185 5.78 -6.10 28.00
CA ALA A 185 5.53 -4.76 28.56
C ALA A 185 4.97 -3.78 27.50
N ALA A 186 5.52 -3.80 26.28
CA ALA A 186 5.04 -2.99 25.17
C ALA A 186 3.61 -3.37 24.76
N VAL A 187 3.30 -4.67 24.75
CA VAL A 187 1.97 -5.19 24.40
C VAL A 187 0.94 -4.83 25.46
N ASN A 188 1.26 -5.01 26.74
CA ASN A 188 0.40 -4.63 27.87
C ASN A 188 0.12 -3.13 27.88
N THR A 189 1.14 -2.32 27.58
CA THR A 189 0.99 -0.86 27.44
C THR A 189 0.02 -0.51 26.31
N LEU A 190 0.11 -1.20 25.17
CA LEU A 190 -0.82 -1.01 24.06
C LEU A 190 -2.24 -1.43 24.44
N GLN A 191 -2.41 -2.58 25.09
CA GLN A 191 -3.69 -3.09 25.54
C GLN A 191 -4.39 -2.11 26.48
N ALA A 192 -3.70 -1.61 27.50
CA ALA A 192 -4.22 -0.60 28.43
C ALA A 192 -4.63 0.71 27.74
N LYS A 193 -3.86 1.16 26.74
CA LYS A 193 -4.20 2.33 25.92
C LYS A 193 -5.46 2.13 25.09
N LEU A 194 -5.68 0.93 24.55
CA LEU A 194 -6.87 0.63 23.76
C LEU A 194 -8.13 0.52 24.64
N HIS A 195 -8.03 -0.09 25.82
CA HIS A 195 -9.15 -0.17 26.77
C HIS A 195 -9.57 1.20 27.30
N SER A 196 -8.62 2.06 27.69
CA SER A 196 -8.94 3.41 28.16
C SER A 196 -9.57 4.28 27.07
N ALA A 197 -9.13 4.15 25.83
CA ALA A 197 -9.75 4.83 24.69
C ALA A 197 -11.19 4.35 24.45
N GLU A 198 -11.45 3.03 24.52
CA GLU A 198 -12.78 2.44 24.38
C GLU A 198 -13.73 2.91 25.49
N GLU A 199 -13.29 2.90 26.74
CA GLU A 199 -14.09 3.36 27.87
C GLU A 199 -14.41 4.87 27.79
N SER A 200 -13.46 5.69 27.33
CA SER A 200 -13.69 7.12 27.10
C SER A 200 -14.72 7.39 26.01
N LEU A 201 -14.83 6.54 24.98
CA LEU A 201 -15.83 6.68 23.92
C LEU A 201 -17.24 6.37 24.43
N LEU A 202 -17.37 5.40 25.34
CA LEU A 202 -18.67 5.02 25.92
C LEU A 202 -19.21 6.08 26.90
N LYS A 203 -18.34 6.81 27.60
CA LYS A 203 -18.72 7.77 28.66
C LYS A 203 -19.08 9.17 28.16
N LYS A 204 -18.69 9.58 26.94
CA LYS A 204 -18.89 10.96 26.45
C LYS A 204 -19.86 11.00 25.26
N ARG A 205 -21.01 11.66 25.43
CA ARG A 205 -22.02 11.96 24.37
C ARG A 205 -21.58 13.03 23.34
N VAL A 206 -20.30 13.38 23.29
CA VAL A 206 -19.76 14.45 22.42
C VAL A 206 -18.88 13.79 21.34
N PRO A 207 -18.89 14.25 20.07
CA PRO A 207 -18.08 13.68 19.00
C PRO A 207 -16.60 14.01 19.21
N TYR A 208 -15.94 13.33 20.16
CA TYR A 208 -14.50 13.34 20.25
C TYR A 208 -13.93 12.60 19.04
N LYS A 209 -12.87 13.13 18.45
CA LYS A 209 -12.20 12.54 17.28
C LYS A 209 -11.90 11.07 17.57
N ALA A 210 -12.54 10.16 16.84
CA ALA A 210 -12.38 8.73 17.04
C ALA A 210 -10.88 8.36 17.07
N PRO A 211 -10.46 7.41 17.93
CA PRO A 211 -9.07 6.96 18.00
C PRO A 211 -8.55 6.64 16.60
N GLN A 212 -7.34 7.07 16.31
CA GLN A 212 -6.74 6.81 15.00
C GLN A 212 -6.65 5.30 14.77
N ALA A 213 -7.38 4.80 13.76
CA ALA A 213 -7.39 3.39 13.42
C ALA A 213 -5.98 2.88 13.09
N ARG A 214 -5.64 1.69 13.57
CA ARG A 214 -4.31 1.08 13.50
C ARG A 214 -4.40 -0.37 13.07
N ILE A 215 -3.38 -0.82 12.36
CA ILE A 215 -3.10 -2.24 12.19
C ILE A 215 -1.91 -2.63 13.06
N VAL A 216 -1.93 -3.85 13.57
CA VAL A 216 -0.74 -4.54 14.06
C VAL A 216 -0.40 -5.63 13.06
N GLN A 217 0.86 -5.74 12.68
CA GLN A 217 1.31 -6.65 11.63
C GLN A 217 2.59 -7.35 12.08
N ARG A 218 2.73 -8.64 11.73
CA ARG A 218 3.91 -9.42 12.02
C ARG A 218 5.12 -8.74 11.42
N TYR A 219 6.14 -8.53 12.24
CA TYR A 219 7.35 -7.89 11.78
C TYR A 219 8.27 -8.92 11.09
N ILE A 220 8.77 -8.58 9.92
CA ILE A 220 9.78 -9.37 9.21
C ILE A 220 11.12 -9.12 9.91
N HIS A 221 11.43 -9.96 10.91
CA HIS A 221 12.59 -9.80 11.78
C HIS A 221 13.89 -10.33 11.16
N GLN A 222 13.79 -11.25 10.18
CA GLN A 222 14.90 -11.74 9.34
C GLN A 222 14.73 -11.27 7.88
N PRO A 223 14.85 -9.96 7.60
CA PRO A 223 14.78 -9.47 6.23
C PRO A 223 16.05 -9.84 5.46
N LEU A 224 15.95 -9.90 4.13
CA LEU A 224 17.14 -9.82 3.28
C LEU A 224 17.83 -8.47 3.53
N LEU A 225 19.16 -8.48 3.62
CA LEU A 225 19.97 -7.29 3.88
C LEU A 225 20.89 -7.02 2.69
N LEU A 226 21.05 -5.75 2.33
CA LEU A 226 22.06 -5.31 1.36
C LEU A 226 23.18 -4.64 2.16
N GLU A 227 24.38 -5.23 2.11
CA GLU A 227 25.53 -4.75 2.89
C GLU A 227 25.23 -4.65 4.40
N GLY A 228 24.45 -5.60 4.92
CA GLY A 228 24.01 -5.58 6.33
C GLY A 228 22.94 -4.54 6.64
N LYS A 229 22.53 -3.67 5.69
CA LYS A 229 21.50 -2.65 5.86
C LYS A 229 20.13 -3.20 5.44
N LYS A 230 19.08 -2.77 6.15
CA LYS A 230 17.70 -3.11 5.79
C LYS A 230 17.26 -2.24 4.61
N PHE A 231 16.44 -2.80 3.73
CA PHE A 231 15.94 -2.07 2.57
C PHE A 231 14.46 -2.31 2.26
N ASP A 232 13.88 -1.42 1.48
CA ASP A 232 12.62 -1.64 0.78
C ASP A 232 12.71 -1.17 -0.67
N VAL A 233 11.96 -1.81 -1.56
CA VAL A 233 11.89 -1.44 -2.96
C VAL A 233 10.65 -0.58 -3.20
N ARG A 234 10.85 0.57 -3.85
CA ARG A 234 9.77 1.38 -4.39
C ARG A 234 9.65 1.10 -5.88
N SER A 235 8.46 0.70 -6.32
CA SER A 235 8.08 0.64 -7.73
C SER A 235 6.94 1.61 -8.02
N TYR A 236 6.74 1.95 -9.30
CA TYR A 236 5.71 2.87 -9.73
C TYR A 236 4.72 2.17 -10.65
N LEU A 237 3.43 2.37 -10.35
CA LEU A 237 2.32 1.88 -11.14
C LEU A 237 1.44 3.07 -11.53
N LEU A 238 1.10 3.17 -12.80
CA LEU A 238 0.11 4.11 -13.33
C LEU A 238 -1.07 3.32 -13.87
N ILE A 239 -2.21 3.42 -13.20
CA ILE A 239 -3.49 2.94 -13.74
C ILE A 239 -4.02 4.07 -14.62
N ALA A 240 -3.81 3.95 -15.93
CA ALA A 240 -4.20 4.97 -16.90
C ALA A 240 -5.70 4.90 -17.22
N CYS A 241 -6.25 3.69 -17.25
CA CYS A 241 -7.68 3.46 -17.42
C CYS A 241 -8.08 2.20 -16.66
N THR A 242 -9.36 2.13 -16.29
CA THR A 242 -9.93 0.99 -15.59
C THR A 242 -10.94 0.21 -16.46
N ALA A 243 -11.53 0.84 -17.51
CA ALA A 243 -12.23 0.19 -18.63
C ALA A 243 -11.80 0.75 -19.99
N PRO A 244 -11.08 -0.01 -20.82
CA PRO A 244 -10.37 -1.25 -20.46
C PRO A 244 -9.30 -0.98 -19.39
N TYR A 245 -8.92 -2.01 -18.66
CA TYR A 245 -7.87 -1.87 -17.64
C TYR A 245 -6.51 -1.68 -18.31
N VAL A 246 -5.86 -0.54 -18.06
CA VAL A 246 -4.54 -0.20 -18.61
C VAL A 246 -3.63 0.20 -17.45
N LEU A 247 -2.61 -0.61 -17.22
CA LEU A 247 -1.60 -0.44 -16.17
C LEU A 247 -0.22 -0.28 -16.82
N PHE A 248 0.46 0.80 -16.49
CA PHE A 248 1.88 0.97 -16.79
C PHE A 248 2.71 0.71 -15.53
N PHE A 249 3.74 -0.11 -15.66
CA PHE A 249 4.74 -0.34 -14.63
C PHE A 249 6.02 0.40 -15.00
N ALA A 250 6.60 1.05 -14.00
CA ALA A 250 7.95 1.58 -14.09
C ALA A 250 8.77 1.07 -12.90
N GLN A 251 9.97 0.60 -13.22
CA GLN A 251 11.00 0.32 -12.24
C GLN A 251 11.24 1.58 -11.42
N GLY A 252 11.36 1.44 -10.09
CA GLY A 252 11.70 2.55 -9.22
C GLY A 252 13.11 2.41 -8.67
N TYR A 253 13.24 2.32 -7.36
CA TYR A 253 14.53 2.35 -6.68
C TYR A 253 14.47 1.63 -5.34
N VAL A 254 15.64 1.31 -4.80
CA VAL A 254 15.80 0.70 -3.49
C VAL A 254 16.12 1.77 -2.45
N LYS A 255 15.49 1.72 -1.29
CA LYS A 255 15.76 2.58 -0.13
C LYS A 255 16.38 1.76 0.97
N LEU A 256 17.55 2.17 1.44
CA LEU A 256 18.31 1.51 2.49
C LEU A 256 18.29 2.33 3.78
N THR A 257 18.53 1.67 4.90
CA THR A 257 18.87 2.33 6.18
C THR A 257 20.29 2.89 6.13
N CYS A 258 20.57 3.96 6.89
CA CYS A 258 21.92 4.51 7.02
C CYS A 258 22.88 3.53 7.69
N VAL A 259 22.37 2.80 8.68
CA VAL A 259 23.16 1.89 9.53
C VAL A 259 22.75 0.44 9.32
N ASN A 260 23.60 -0.48 9.78
CA ASN A 260 23.36 -1.91 9.73
C ASN A 260 22.11 -2.29 10.53
N TYR A 261 21.41 -3.29 10.02
CA TYR A 261 20.23 -3.84 10.65
C TYR A 261 20.59 -4.63 11.90
N ASP A 262 19.92 -4.30 13.00
CA ASP A 262 19.91 -5.08 14.23
C ASP A 262 18.45 -5.26 14.65
N ALA A 263 18.04 -6.51 14.86
CA ALA A 263 16.69 -6.84 15.31
C ALA A 263 16.45 -6.42 16.78
N ALA A 264 17.50 -6.42 17.61
CA ALA A 264 17.41 -6.10 19.02
C ALA A 264 17.30 -4.58 19.28
N SER A 265 18.01 -3.75 18.52
CA SER A 265 18.02 -2.29 18.64
C SER A 265 16.63 -1.64 18.74
N ASP A 266 16.38 -0.82 19.74
CA ASP A 266 15.11 -0.06 19.86
C ASP A 266 15.06 1.18 18.97
N ASP A 267 16.16 1.52 18.28
CA ASP A 267 16.18 2.63 17.34
C ASP A 267 15.38 2.33 16.07
N LEU A 268 14.28 3.05 15.88
CA LEU A 268 13.44 2.94 14.69
C LEU A 268 14.19 3.28 13.38
N THR A 269 15.30 4.03 13.41
CA THR A 269 16.07 4.31 12.19
C THR A 269 16.79 3.06 11.65
N VAL A 270 17.04 2.06 12.49
CA VAL A 270 17.56 0.74 12.10
C VAL A 270 16.49 -0.11 11.40
N HIS A 271 15.21 0.14 11.68
CA HIS A 271 14.10 -0.69 11.22
C HIS A 271 13.26 -0.09 10.09
N LEU A 272 13.23 1.24 9.96
CA LEU A 272 12.36 1.97 9.03
C LEU A 272 13.16 2.68 7.95
N THR A 273 13.07 2.18 6.72
CA THR A 273 13.75 2.67 5.51
C THR A 273 13.17 3.96 4.92
N ASN A 274 12.13 4.54 5.54
CA ASN A 274 11.54 5.79 5.08
C ASN A 274 12.57 6.92 5.16
N GLN A 275 12.80 7.63 4.06
CA GLN A 275 13.71 8.79 4.00
C GLN A 275 13.44 9.84 5.09
N TYR A 276 12.16 10.08 5.45
CA TYR A 276 11.82 10.95 6.59
C TYR A 276 12.33 10.44 7.94
N MET A 277 12.32 9.12 8.16
CA MET A 277 12.87 8.51 9.37
C MET A 277 14.39 8.50 9.33
N GLN A 278 14.99 8.20 8.17
CA GLN A 278 16.44 8.19 7.99
C GLN A 278 17.06 9.57 8.23
N LYS A 279 16.38 10.66 7.85
CA LYS A 279 16.81 12.05 8.17
C LYS A 279 17.01 12.33 9.67
N LYS A 280 16.45 11.50 10.56
CA LYS A 280 16.63 11.65 12.01
C LYS A 280 17.92 11.00 12.50
N ASN A 281 18.52 10.11 11.71
CA ASN A 281 19.80 9.50 12.02
C ASN A 281 20.91 10.55 11.84
N SER A 282 21.85 10.61 12.79
CA SER A 282 22.94 11.59 12.79
C SER A 282 23.87 11.46 11.58
N LEU A 283 24.00 10.27 10.99
CA LEU A 283 24.87 9.99 9.85
C LEU A 283 24.21 10.29 8.50
N TYR A 284 22.91 10.64 8.48
CA TYR A 284 22.16 10.79 7.24
C TYR A 284 22.77 11.80 6.27
N SER A 285 23.25 12.95 6.77
CA SER A 285 23.85 13.98 5.91
C SER A 285 25.06 13.49 5.14
N GLN A 286 25.81 12.53 5.70
CA GLN A 286 27.00 11.95 5.08
C GLN A 286 26.64 10.78 4.16
N LEU A 287 25.64 9.98 4.53
CA LEU A 287 25.28 8.73 3.85
C LEU A 287 24.07 8.85 2.91
N LYS A 288 23.48 10.04 2.76
CA LYS A 288 22.22 10.26 2.03
C LYS A 288 22.21 9.59 0.66
N ASP A 289 23.28 9.76 -0.12
CA ASP A 289 23.35 9.25 -1.49
C ASP A 289 23.56 7.73 -1.54
N GLU A 290 24.04 7.11 -0.46
CA GLU A 290 24.10 5.65 -0.31
C GLU A 290 22.77 5.02 0.10
N THR A 291 21.86 5.80 0.70
CA THR A 291 20.54 5.30 1.14
C THR A 291 19.56 5.04 -0.01
N VAL A 292 19.94 5.35 -1.25
CA VAL A 292 19.10 5.16 -2.43
C VAL A 292 19.90 4.49 -3.54
N TRP A 293 19.53 3.26 -3.92
CA TRP A 293 20.12 2.60 -5.08
C TRP A 293 19.17 2.64 -6.26
N ARG A 294 19.72 2.94 -7.43
CA ARG A 294 19.02 2.69 -8.70
C ARG A 294 18.95 1.18 -8.96
N MET A 295 18.02 0.75 -9.80
CA MET A 295 17.80 -0.68 -10.06
C MET A 295 19.01 -1.34 -10.74
N GLU A 296 19.80 -0.60 -11.53
CA GLU A 296 21.02 -1.11 -12.16
C GLU A 296 22.09 -1.47 -11.13
N HIS A 297 22.25 -0.63 -10.09
CA HIS A 297 23.16 -0.92 -8.99
C HIS A 297 22.65 -2.13 -8.20
N PHE A 298 21.35 -2.17 -7.88
CA PHE A 298 20.76 -3.31 -7.19
C PHE A 298 20.94 -4.63 -7.98
N ASN A 299 20.71 -4.60 -9.29
CA ASN A 299 20.91 -5.76 -10.16
C ASN A 299 22.37 -6.23 -10.18
N SER A 300 23.31 -5.30 -10.29
CA SER A 300 24.75 -5.60 -10.27
C SER A 300 25.15 -6.26 -8.95
N TYR A 301 24.68 -5.71 -7.83
CA TYR A 301 24.92 -6.26 -6.50
C TYR A 301 24.34 -7.68 -6.34
N VAL A 302 23.09 -7.90 -6.76
CA VAL A 302 22.45 -9.23 -6.70
C VAL A 302 23.20 -10.25 -7.55
N ASN A 303 23.61 -9.86 -8.77
CA ASN A 303 24.40 -10.70 -9.65
C ASN A 303 25.74 -11.12 -9.02
N GLU A 304 26.40 -10.21 -8.31
CA GLU A 304 27.70 -10.46 -7.70
C GLU A 304 27.58 -11.27 -6.40
N LYS A 305 26.69 -10.88 -5.49
CA LYS A 305 26.66 -11.40 -4.11
C LYS A 305 25.67 -12.53 -3.89
N PHE A 306 24.51 -12.50 -4.54
CA PHE A 306 23.41 -13.44 -4.25
C PHE A 306 23.20 -14.49 -5.32
N ARG A 307 23.58 -14.21 -6.57
CA ARG A 307 23.28 -15.10 -7.70
C ARG A 307 23.76 -16.53 -7.49
N LYS A 308 25.04 -16.72 -7.17
CA LYS A 308 25.61 -18.06 -6.98
C LYS A 308 25.05 -18.72 -5.71
N THR A 309 25.04 -17.98 -4.60
CA THR A 309 24.64 -18.47 -3.28
C THR A 309 23.17 -18.90 -3.22
N HIS A 310 22.30 -18.20 -3.94
CA HIS A 310 20.85 -18.46 -3.96
C HIS A 310 20.35 -19.08 -5.26
N GLY A 311 21.24 -19.47 -6.18
CA GLY A 311 20.86 -20.08 -7.46
C GLY A 311 19.98 -19.19 -8.35
N LEU A 312 20.15 -17.86 -8.28
CA LEU A 312 19.32 -16.94 -9.06
C LEU A 312 19.79 -16.88 -10.53
N PRO A 313 18.88 -16.65 -11.50
CA PRO A 313 19.27 -16.34 -12.87
C PRO A 313 20.08 -15.04 -12.94
N LYS A 314 20.88 -14.90 -14.00
CA LYS A 314 21.56 -13.63 -14.28
C LYS A 314 20.50 -12.55 -14.53
N ASP A 315 20.73 -11.36 -13.99
CA ASP A 315 19.84 -10.22 -14.13
C ASP A 315 18.44 -10.46 -13.52
N TRP A 316 18.39 -11.24 -12.44
CA TRP A 316 17.15 -11.59 -11.72
C TRP A 316 16.30 -10.36 -11.36
N VAL A 317 16.93 -9.24 -11.01
CA VAL A 317 16.22 -8.00 -10.67
C VAL A 317 15.37 -7.51 -11.85
N PHE A 318 15.87 -7.63 -13.08
CA PHE A 318 15.20 -7.15 -14.28
C PHE A 318 14.33 -8.19 -14.98
N THR A 319 14.50 -9.47 -14.66
CA THR A 319 13.86 -10.58 -15.39
C THR A 319 12.79 -11.32 -14.60
N VAL A 320 12.94 -11.40 -13.27
CA VAL A 320 12.01 -12.15 -12.40
C VAL A 320 11.37 -11.23 -11.38
N PHE A 321 12.15 -10.31 -10.81
CA PHE A 321 11.67 -9.45 -9.72
C PHE A 321 10.79 -8.28 -10.20
N THR A 322 11.04 -7.76 -11.39
CA THR A 322 10.34 -6.58 -11.94
C THR A 322 9.52 -6.88 -13.19
N VAL A 323 9.27 -8.16 -13.49
CA VAL A 323 8.46 -8.64 -14.62
C VAL A 323 7.11 -9.12 -14.15
#